data_AF-A0A0J1FTI6-F1
#
_entry.id   AF-A0A0J1FTI6-F1
#
_cell.length_a   1.000
_cell.length_b   1.000
_cell.length_c   1.000
_cell.angle_alpha   90.00
_cell.angle_beta   90.00
_cell.angle_gamma   90.00
#
_symmetry.space_group_name_H-M   'P 1'
#
loop_
_entity.id
_entity.type
_entity.pdbx_description
1 polymer ?
#
loop_
_entity_poly.entity_id
_entity_poly.type
_entity_poly.pdbx_seq_one_letter_code
_entity_poly.pdbx_strand_id
1 'polypeptide(L)'
;MNEVNNIEGALDNPEEASLFEGFDIAIQKRDIQRIDRLVDDYEKSILNRLEEDYTSRTTYPDRLADRIAQFGGSWKFIIYFGLFLAAWIVWNGLLWTKSFHFDEPPFILLNLCLSFLAAFQAPVIMMSQNRQAARDKHESVIDFAINYKAELEIDDMQSHLHRIETDGKKNMEQVKTEFSQIRKILESIEARLDK
;
A
#
# COMPACT_ATOMS: atom_id res chain seq x y z
N MET A 1 -18.40 41.05 -2.29
CA MET A 1 -19.38 41.36 -1.23
C MET A 1 -20.61 41.91 -1.92
N ASN A 2 -21.81 41.34 -1.83
CA ASN A 2 -22.28 40.41 -0.81
C ASN A 2 -23.56 39.69 -1.25
N GLU A 3 -23.74 38.51 -0.65
CA GLU A 3 -25.02 37.97 -0.17
C GLU A 3 -26.11 37.75 -1.21
N VAL A 4 -26.02 36.61 -1.88
CA VAL A 4 -27.24 35.85 -2.18
C VAL A 4 -27.67 35.18 -0.88
N ASN A 5 -28.51 35.91 -0.15
CA ASN A 5 -29.40 35.45 0.90
C ASN A 5 -29.94 34.05 0.61
N ASN A 6 -29.61 33.07 1.45
CA ASN A 6 -30.57 32.01 1.86
C ASN A 6 -30.01 31.12 3.00
N ILE A 7 -29.64 31.71 4.15
CA ILE A 7 -29.22 30.94 5.35
C ILE A 7 -29.96 31.39 6.61
N GLU A 8 -31.28 31.61 6.51
CA GLU A 8 -32.11 32.04 7.67
C GLU A 8 -33.23 31.05 8.02
N GLY A 9 -33.05 29.76 7.74
CA GLY A 9 -34.09 28.75 7.96
C GLY A 9 -33.75 27.56 8.87
N ALA A 10 -32.53 27.46 9.41
CA ALA A 10 -32.09 26.23 10.07
C ALA A 10 -31.35 26.43 11.40
N LEU A 11 -31.65 27.51 12.13
CA LEU A 11 -31.17 27.72 13.50
C LEU A 11 -32.28 27.44 14.53
N ASP A 12 -32.78 26.20 14.59
CA ASP A 12 -33.64 25.79 15.72
C ASP A 12 -33.63 24.29 16.01
N ASN A 13 -32.46 23.62 15.97
CA ASN A 13 -32.32 22.35 16.68
C ASN A 13 -30.86 22.06 17.10
N PRO A 14 -30.48 22.31 18.36
CA PRO A 14 -29.10 22.19 18.82
C PRO A 14 -28.67 20.81 19.39
N GLU A 15 -29.43 19.70 19.20
CA GLU A 15 -29.14 18.45 19.96
C GLU A 15 -28.67 17.18 19.23
N GLU A 16 -28.55 17.11 17.89
CA GLU A 16 -27.96 15.91 17.26
C GLU A 16 -26.85 16.23 16.25
N ALA A 17 -25.86 16.94 16.77
CA ALA A 17 -24.49 16.79 16.32
C ALA A 17 -23.99 15.38 16.68
N SER A 18 -23.95 14.46 15.71
CA SER A 18 -22.97 13.37 15.70
C SER A 18 -22.04 13.57 14.49
N LEU A 19 -21.19 14.57 14.70
CA LEU A 19 -19.95 14.84 14.01
C LEU A 19 -19.09 13.56 13.99
N PHE A 20 -19.06 12.83 12.88
CA PHE A 20 -17.93 11.98 12.53
C PHE A 20 -17.37 12.47 11.20
N GLU A 21 -16.44 13.41 11.37
CA GLU A 21 -15.62 14.02 10.34
C GLU A 21 -14.49 13.07 9.98
N GLY A 22 -14.50 12.57 8.75
CA GLY A 22 -13.40 11.78 8.20
C GLY A 22 -13.87 10.83 7.10
N PHE A 23 -13.82 11.30 5.86
CA PHE A 23 -14.16 10.59 4.61
C PHE A 23 -15.62 10.69 4.15
N ASP A 24 -16.01 11.88 3.68
CA ASP A 24 -17.22 12.11 2.87
C ASP A 24 -17.03 11.54 1.45
N ILE A 25 -16.96 10.22 1.32
CA ILE A 25 -17.33 9.58 0.05
C ILE A 25 -18.70 8.95 0.28
N ALA A 26 -19.74 9.61 -0.20
CA ALA A 26 -21.04 8.99 -0.41
C ALA A 26 -20.86 7.90 -1.48
N ILE A 27 -20.40 6.72 -1.09
CA ILE A 27 -20.18 5.57 -1.96
C ILE A 27 -21.55 5.17 -2.53
N GLN A 28 -21.80 5.60 -3.77
CA GLN A 28 -23.01 5.20 -4.47
C GLN A 28 -22.91 3.68 -4.71
N LYS A 29 -24.00 2.90 -4.63
CA LYS A 29 -23.99 1.44 -4.95
C LYS A 29 -23.29 1.10 -6.28
N ARG A 30 -23.21 2.07 -7.19
CA ARG A 30 -22.54 1.99 -8.49
C ARG A 30 -21.01 1.99 -8.39
N ASP A 31 -20.44 2.57 -7.34
CA ASP A 31 -19.00 2.61 -7.07
C ASP A 31 -18.50 1.29 -6.46
N ILE A 32 -19.31 0.65 -5.60
CA ILE A 32 -19.03 -0.71 -5.10
C ILE A 32 -18.93 -1.70 -6.27
N GLN A 33 -19.87 -1.64 -7.23
CA GLN A 33 -19.82 -2.49 -8.43
C GLN A 33 -18.67 -2.18 -9.40
N ARG A 34 -18.07 -0.99 -9.30
CA ARG A 34 -16.83 -0.68 -10.05
C ARG A 34 -15.63 -1.23 -9.31
N ILE A 35 -15.57 -1.09 -7.99
CA ILE A 35 -14.48 -1.62 -7.17
C ILE A 35 -14.45 -3.14 -7.24
N ASP A 36 -15.61 -3.80 -7.17
CA ASP A 36 -15.71 -5.25 -7.28
C ASP A 36 -15.19 -5.75 -8.64
N ARG A 37 -15.56 -5.07 -9.73
CA ARG A 37 -15.00 -5.33 -11.06
C ARG A 37 -13.51 -4.99 -11.17
N LEU A 38 -13.03 -3.95 -10.49
CA LEU A 38 -11.62 -3.60 -10.48
C LEU A 38 -10.79 -4.64 -9.72
N VAL A 39 -11.33 -5.22 -8.64
CA VAL A 39 -10.70 -6.31 -7.88
C VAL A 39 -10.72 -7.60 -8.69
N ASP A 40 -11.83 -7.96 -9.33
CA ASP A 40 -11.92 -9.16 -10.18
C ASP A 40 -11.02 -9.07 -11.42
N ASP A 41 -10.99 -7.92 -12.11
CA ASP A 41 -10.06 -7.68 -13.21
C ASP A 41 -8.61 -7.68 -12.70
N TYR A 42 -8.34 -7.20 -11.47
CA TYR A 42 -7.01 -7.26 -10.87
C TYR A 42 -6.59 -8.66 -10.49
N GLU A 43 -7.47 -9.49 -9.92
CA GLU A 43 -7.20 -10.89 -9.58
C GLU A 43 -6.82 -11.67 -10.84
N LYS A 44 -7.58 -11.47 -11.92
CA LYS A 44 -7.24 -11.96 -13.26
C LYS A 44 -5.91 -11.41 -13.77
N SER A 45 -5.62 -10.13 -13.49
CA SER A 45 -4.34 -9.51 -13.86
C SER A 45 -3.15 -10.02 -13.04
N ILE A 46 -3.33 -10.41 -11.78
CA ILE A 46 -2.28 -10.97 -10.91
C ILE A 46 -1.95 -12.39 -11.38
N LEU A 47 -2.98 -13.18 -11.71
CA LEU A 47 -2.79 -14.51 -12.30
C LEU A 47 -2.12 -14.42 -13.68
N ASN A 48 -2.56 -13.50 -14.53
CA ASN A 48 -1.90 -13.24 -15.81
C ASN A 48 -0.49 -12.66 -15.63
N ARG A 49 -0.22 -11.82 -14.61
CA ARG A 49 1.11 -11.25 -14.33
C ARG A 49 2.07 -12.25 -13.75
N LEU A 50 1.62 -13.20 -12.93
CA LEU A 50 2.44 -14.34 -12.53
C LEU A 50 2.89 -15.15 -13.76
N GLU A 51 2.08 -15.17 -14.81
CA GLU A 51 2.40 -15.81 -16.10
C GLU A 51 3.21 -14.87 -17.04
N GLU A 52 2.98 -13.55 -16.99
CA GLU A 52 3.61 -12.51 -17.81
C GLU A 52 5.00 -12.07 -17.29
N ASP A 53 5.24 -12.07 -15.97
CA ASP A 53 6.56 -11.89 -15.36
C ASP A 53 7.50 -13.06 -15.66
N TYR A 54 6.96 -14.24 -15.97
CA TYR A 54 7.75 -15.36 -16.47
C TYR A 54 8.10 -15.24 -17.96
N THR A 55 7.33 -14.49 -18.75
CA THR A 55 7.41 -14.51 -20.22
C THR A 55 7.80 -13.18 -20.89
N SER A 56 7.75 -12.03 -20.21
CA SER A 56 7.99 -10.73 -20.84
C SER A 56 9.28 -10.03 -20.39
N ARG A 57 10.33 -10.32 -21.15
CA ARG A 57 11.38 -9.39 -21.61
C ARG A 57 12.00 -8.47 -20.58
N THR A 58 12.94 -9.02 -19.83
CA THR A 58 14.10 -8.24 -19.39
C THR A 58 14.92 -7.85 -20.62
N THR A 59 14.78 -6.62 -21.11
CA THR A 59 15.68 -6.08 -22.13
C THR A 59 17.10 -6.18 -21.58
N TYR A 60 18.05 -6.69 -22.37
CA TYR A 60 19.48 -6.76 -21.99
C TYR A 60 20.03 -5.51 -21.26
N PRO A 61 19.71 -4.25 -21.65
CA PRO A 61 20.14 -3.06 -20.93
C PRO A 61 19.52 -2.92 -19.53
N ASP A 62 18.28 -3.34 -19.30
CA ASP A 62 17.61 -3.20 -18.00
C ASP A 62 18.27 -4.08 -16.94
N ARG A 63 18.66 -5.31 -17.33
CA ARG A 63 19.41 -6.22 -16.45
C ARG A 63 20.81 -5.71 -16.14
N LEU A 64 21.43 -5.07 -17.12
CA LEU A 64 22.77 -4.51 -16.99
C LEU A 64 22.76 -3.31 -16.03
N ALA A 65 21.80 -2.39 -16.19
CA ALA A 65 21.59 -1.27 -15.29
C ALA A 65 21.36 -1.74 -13.83
N ASP A 66 20.63 -2.84 -13.64
CA ASP A 66 20.34 -3.38 -12.30
C ASP A 66 21.55 -3.96 -11.64
N ARG A 67 22.33 -4.71 -12.42
CA ARG A 67 23.60 -5.27 -11.94
C ARG A 67 24.60 -4.15 -11.62
N ILE A 68 24.66 -3.10 -12.44
CA ILE A 68 25.54 -1.93 -12.19
C ILE A 68 25.08 -1.15 -10.95
N ALA A 69 23.77 -0.92 -10.78
CA ALA A 69 23.23 -0.22 -9.61
C ALA A 69 23.47 -0.99 -8.31
N GLN A 70 23.25 -2.32 -8.31
CA GLN A 70 23.51 -3.20 -7.18
C GLN A 70 25.01 -3.29 -6.85
N PHE A 71 25.86 -3.34 -7.89
CA PHE A 71 27.31 -3.40 -7.72
C PHE A 71 27.88 -2.08 -7.18
N GLY A 72 27.46 -0.95 -7.75
CA GLY A 72 27.88 0.39 -7.33
C GLY A 72 27.41 0.79 -5.93
N GLY A 73 26.29 0.22 -5.45
CA GLY A 73 25.77 0.44 -4.10
C GLY A 73 26.41 -0.44 -3.01
N SER A 74 27.32 -1.34 -3.36
CA SER A 74 27.92 -2.27 -2.38
C SER A 74 29.10 -1.64 -1.62
N TRP A 75 29.11 -1.82 -0.29
CA TRP A 75 30.23 -1.43 0.57
C TRP A 75 31.57 -2.03 0.14
N LYS A 76 31.57 -3.25 -0.42
CA LYS A 76 32.79 -3.90 -0.90
C LYS A 76 33.36 -3.21 -2.14
N PHE A 77 32.51 -2.71 -3.04
CA PHE A 77 32.94 -1.98 -4.23
C PHE A 77 33.68 -0.69 -3.88
N ILE A 78 33.14 0.08 -2.93
CA ILE A 78 33.75 1.32 -2.44
C ILE A 78 35.17 1.07 -1.92
N ILE A 79 35.37 -0.01 -1.15
CA ILE A 79 36.68 -0.37 -0.59
C ILE A 79 37.66 -0.75 -1.71
N TYR A 80 37.28 -1.62 -2.64
CA TYR A 80 38.17 -2.02 -3.75
C TYR A 80 38.50 -0.85 -4.67
N PHE A 81 37.52 0.00 -4.97
CA PHE A 81 37.71 1.20 -5.79
C PHE A 81 38.66 2.20 -5.12
N GLY A 82 38.50 2.45 -3.82
CA GLY A 82 39.41 3.29 -3.04
C GLY A 82 40.84 2.74 -3.00
N LEU A 83 41.00 1.43 -2.81
CA LEU A 83 42.32 0.78 -2.87
C LEU A 83 42.95 0.89 -4.26
N PHE A 84 42.17 0.75 -5.33
CA PHE A 84 42.63 0.92 -6.69
C PHE A 84 43.11 2.35 -6.95
N LEU A 85 42.36 3.37 -6.52
CA LEU A 85 42.78 4.77 -6.63
C LEU A 85 44.05 5.04 -5.83
N ALA A 86 44.14 4.53 -4.60
CA ALA A 86 45.35 4.66 -3.78
C ALA A 86 46.56 3.99 -4.45
N ALA A 87 46.39 2.77 -4.99
CA ALA A 87 47.44 2.08 -5.73
C ALA A 87 47.86 2.85 -6.99
N TRP A 88 46.91 3.46 -7.72
CA TRP A 88 47.17 4.28 -8.90
C TRP A 88 47.97 5.55 -8.57
N ILE A 89 47.59 6.24 -7.50
CA ILE A 89 48.30 7.44 -7.01
C ILE A 89 49.71 7.06 -6.54
N VAL A 90 49.87 5.96 -5.82
CA VAL A 90 51.19 5.46 -5.38
C VAL A 90 52.05 5.08 -6.59
N TRP A 91 51.48 4.36 -7.56
CA TRP A 91 52.19 3.93 -8.78
C TRP A 91 52.67 5.10 -9.64
N ASN A 92 51.84 6.13 -9.84
CA ASN A 92 52.19 7.31 -10.64
C ASN A 92 52.95 8.39 -9.85
N GLY A 93 52.80 8.42 -8.52
CA GLY A 93 53.47 9.39 -7.64
C GLY A 93 54.88 8.98 -7.19
N LEU A 94 55.22 7.68 -7.23
CA LEU A 94 56.59 7.24 -6.95
C LEU A 94 57.55 7.63 -8.08
N LEU A 95 58.58 8.40 -7.70
CA LEU A 95 59.62 8.98 -8.56
C LEU A 95 60.42 7.97 -9.43
N TRP A 96 60.22 6.66 -9.25
CA TRP A 96 60.96 5.62 -9.97
C TRP A 96 60.55 5.50 -11.45
N THR A 97 59.38 6.05 -11.83
CA THR A 97 58.81 6.00 -13.19
C THR A 97 58.94 7.34 -13.93
N LYS A 98 59.97 8.15 -13.62
CA LYS A 98 60.23 9.46 -14.26
C LYS A 98 60.50 9.41 -15.78
N SER A 99 60.66 8.25 -16.39
CA SER A 99 60.82 8.13 -17.85
C SER A 99 59.51 7.87 -18.60
N PHE A 100 58.45 7.46 -17.90
CA PHE A 100 57.13 7.21 -18.47
C PHE A 100 56.09 8.06 -17.71
N HIS A 101 56.10 9.37 -17.97
CA HIS A 101 55.12 10.33 -17.43
C HIS A 101 53.72 10.07 -18.01
N PHE A 102 53.03 9.05 -17.49
CA PHE A 102 51.70 8.69 -17.95
C PHE A 102 50.60 9.57 -17.31
N ASP A 103 50.75 9.98 -16.03
CA ASP A 103 49.82 10.90 -15.34
C ASP A 103 50.54 11.67 -14.21
N GLU A 104 51.16 12.81 -14.54
CA GLU A 104 51.93 13.63 -13.59
C GLU A 104 51.00 14.52 -12.73
N PRO A 105 51.35 14.85 -11.46
CA PRO A 105 50.51 15.70 -10.63
C PRO A 105 50.20 17.02 -11.35
N PRO A 106 48.92 17.39 -11.55
CA PRO A 106 47.75 17.09 -10.71
C PRO A 106 46.79 15.97 -11.18
N PHE A 107 47.27 14.90 -11.84
CA PHE A 107 46.50 13.70 -12.23
C PHE A 107 45.28 13.99 -13.15
N ILE A 108 45.54 14.57 -14.32
CA ILE A 108 44.49 15.03 -15.24
C ILE A 108 43.63 13.88 -15.79
N LEU A 109 44.25 12.71 -16.04
CA LEU A 109 43.55 11.55 -16.60
C LEU A 109 42.63 10.91 -15.56
N LEU A 110 43.10 10.77 -14.33
CA LEU A 110 42.31 10.26 -13.21
C LEU A 110 41.11 11.17 -12.93
N ASN A 111 41.33 12.49 -12.94
CA ASN A 111 40.26 13.47 -12.75
C ASN A 111 39.22 13.42 -13.88
N LEU A 112 39.64 13.29 -15.14
CA LEU A 112 38.74 13.13 -16.29
C LEU A 112 37.90 11.84 -16.17
N CYS A 113 38.52 10.72 -15.81
CA CYS A 113 37.85 9.43 -15.66
C CYS A 113 36.81 9.45 -14.53
N LEU A 114 37.17 10.00 -13.36
CA LEU A 114 36.25 10.16 -12.24
C LEU A 114 35.06 11.07 -12.57
N SER A 115 35.31 12.17 -13.28
CA SER A 115 34.26 13.10 -13.70
C SER A 115 33.25 12.44 -14.64
N PHE A 116 33.74 11.65 -15.60
CA PHE A 116 32.89 10.89 -16.51
C PHE A 116 32.10 9.79 -15.78
N LEU A 117 32.75 9.06 -14.87
CA LEU A 117 32.11 8.02 -14.06
C LEU A 117 30.96 8.59 -13.22
N ALA A 118 31.20 9.73 -12.56
CA ALA A 118 30.19 10.42 -11.77
C ALA A 118 29.02 10.94 -12.63
N ALA A 119 29.31 11.50 -13.81
CA ALA A 119 28.28 11.98 -14.73
C ALA A 119 27.38 10.85 -15.24
N PHE A 120 27.94 9.67 -15.53
CA PHE A 120 27.18 8.50 -15.98
C PHE A 120 26.41 7.81 -14.84
N GLN A 121 26.87 7.95 -13.59
CA GLN A 121 26.25 7.32 -12.43
C GLN A 121 24.85 7.88 -12.15
N ALA A 122 24.64 9.20 -12.25
CA ALA A 122 23.36 9.82 -11.89
C ALA A 122 22.17 9.34 -12.75
N PRO A 123 22.26 9.25 -14.10
CA PRO A 123 21.20 8.69 -14.94
C PRO A 123 20.93 7.21 -14.68
N VAL A 124 21.97 6.39 -14.46
CA VAL A 124 21.81 4.95 -14.19
C VAL A 124 21.09 4.73 -12.86
N ILE A 125 21.45 5.51 -11.84
CA ILE A 125 20.74 5.50 -10.55
C ILE A 125 19.29 5.96 -10.75
N MET A 126 19.06 7.04 -11.49
CA MET A 126 17.72 7.57 -11.75
C MET A 126 16.84 6.58 -12.51
N MET A 127 17.38 5.85 -13.49
CA MET A 127 16.66 4.80 -14.21
C MET A 127 16.29 3.63 -13.28
N SER A 128 17.23 3.19 -12.43
CA SER A 128 16.97 2.13 -11.46
C SER A 128 15.92 2.54 -10.42
N GLN A 129 15.99 3.78 -9.93
CA GLN A 129 15.03 4.37 -9.00
C GLN A 129 13.64 4.53 -9.65
N ASN A 130 13.55 5.07 -10.86
CA ASN A 130 12.27 5.27 -11.55
C ASN A 130 11.52 3.94 -11.73
N ARG A 131 12.24 2.84 -12.00
CA ARG A 131 11.64 1.52 -12.12
C ARG A 131 11.25 0.91 -10.77
N GLN A 132 12.02 1.15 -9.70
CA GLN A 132 11.61 0.76 -8.34
C GLN A 132 10.34 1.52 -7.92
N ALA A 133 10.31 2.84 -8.08
CA ALA A 133 9.14 3.66 -7.76
C ALA A 133 7.87 3.25 -8.54
N ALA A 134 8.03 2.82 -9.81
CA ALA A 134 6.91 2.30 -10.59
C ALA A 134 6.35 0.98 -10.01
N ARG A 135 7.23 0.09 -9.50
CA ARG A 135 6.82 -1.15 -8.81
C ARG A 135 6.17 -0.84 -7.47
N ASP A 136 6.79 0.00 -6.65
CA ASP A 136 6.29 0.37 -5.32
C ASP A 136 4.91 1.04 -5.42
N LYS A 137 4.67 1.87 -6.45
CA LYS A 137 3.35 2.46 -6.70
C LYS A 137 2.31 1.42 -7.07
N HIS A 138 2.69 0.38 -7.81
CA HIS A 138 1.76 -0.68 -8.19
C HIS A 138 1.40 -1.55 -6.97
N GLU A 139 2.40 -1.89 -6.15
CA GLU A 139 2.22 -2.65 -4.92
C GLU A 139 1.33 -1.89 -3.93
N SER A 140 1.53 -0.57 -3.76
CA SER A 140 0.69 0.23 -2.86
C SER A 140 -0.78 0.32 -3.29
N VAL A 141 -1.06 0.31 -4.59
CA VAL A 141 -2.45 0.25 -5.10
C VAL A 141 -3.11 -1.09 -4.79
N ILE A 142 -2.35 -2.19 -4.89
CA ILE A 142 -2.84 -3.53 -4.54
C ILE A 142 -3.14 -3.60 -3.04
N ASP A 143 -2.20 -3.17 -2.20
CA ASP A 143 -2.38 -3.18 -0.75
C ASP A 143 -3.59 -2.36 -0.32
N PHE A 144 -3.80 -1.21 -0.95
CA PHE A 144 -5.00 -0.40 -0.74
C PHE A 144 -6.28 -1.16 -1.10
N ALA A 145 -6.32 -1.83 -2.26
CA ALA A 145 -7.50 -2.57 -2.70
C ALA A 145 -7.81 -3.77 -1.80
N ILE A 146 -6.79 -4.50 -1.34
CA ILE A 146 -6.95 -5.62 -0.40
C ILE A 146 -7.51 -5.12 0.93
N ASN A 147 -6.91 -4.06 1.50
CA ASN A 147 -7.37 -3.49 2.77
C ASN A 147 -8.81 -2.98 2.68
N TYR A 148 -9.15 -2.30 1.57
CA TYR A 148 -10.51 -1.82 1.35
C TYR A 148 -11.52 -2.97 1.24
N LYS A 149 -11.18 -4.08 0.56
CA LYS A 149 -12.03 -5.27 0.50
C LYS A 149 -12.20 -5.93 1.86
N ALA A 150 -11.13 -6.02 2.66
CA ALA A 150 -11.20 -6.54 4.02
C ALA A 150 -12.11 -5.69 4.90
N GLU A 151 -12.07 -4.36 4.76
CA GLU A 151 -12.96 -3.43 5.48
C GLU A 151 -14.43 -3.66 5.10
N LEU A 152 -14.75 -3.80 3.81
CA LEU A 152 -16.11 -4.12 3.35
C LEU A 152 -16.62 -5.47 3.89
N GLU A 153 -15.76 -6.49 3.91
CA GLU A 153 -16.12 -7.81 4.44
C GLU A 153 -16.36 -7.77 5.96
N ILE A 154 -15.59 -6.94 6.69
CA ILE A 154 -15.82 -6.70 8.12
C ILE A 154 -17.16 -6.02 8.35
N ASP A 155 -17.52 -5.01 7.56
CA ASP A 155 -18.82 -4.33 7.65
C ASP A 155 -19.99 -5.30 7.38
N ASP A 156 -19.89 -6.15 6.35
CA ASP A 156 -20.90 -7.17 6.07
C ASP A 156 -21.04 -8.17 7.23
N MET A 157 -19.91 -8.64 7.78
CA MET A 157 -19.91 -9.51 8.96
C MET A 157 -20.57 -8.84 10.18
N GLN A 158 -20.29 -7.55 10.41
CA GLN A 158 -20.91 -6.80 11.52
C GLN A 158 -22.42 -6.67 11.33
N SER A 159 -22.89 -6.37 10.12
CA SER A 159 -24.30 -6.33 9.78
C SER A 159 -24.99 -7.68 10.02
N HIS A 160 -24.34 -8.78 9.60
CA HIS A 160 -24.82 -10.13 9.86
C HIS A 160 -24.87 -10.48 11.35
N LEU A 161 -23.84 -10.11 12.12
CA LEU A 161 -23.83 -10.30 13.57
C LEU A 161 -24.94 -9.51 14.26
N HIS A 162 -25.16 -8.25 13.89
CA HIS A 162 -26.22 -7.43 14.46
C HIS A 162 -27.61 -8.00 14.14
N ARG A 163 -27.81 -8.56 12.94
CA ARG A 163 -29.05 -9.26 12.57
C ARG A 163 -29.27 -10.50 13.42
N ILE A 164 -28.23 -11.31 13.63
CA ILE A 164 -28.29 -12.49 14.50
C ILE A 164 -28.60 -12.09 15.95
N GLU A 165 -28.00 -11.01 16.45
CA GLU A 165 -28.26 -10.52 17.81
C GLU A 165 -29.72 -10.06 17.97
N THR A 166 -30.24 -9.32 17.00
CA THR A 166 -31.64 -8.85 17.03
C THR A 166 -32.63 -9.99 16.90
N ASP A 167 -32.38 -10.98 16.05
CA ASP A 167 -33.22 -12.18 15.93
C ASP A 167 -33.13 -13.03 17.21
N GLY A 168 -31.95 -13.15 17.81
CA GLY A 168 -31.75 -13.81 19.10
C GLY A 168 -32.55 -13.14 20.23
N LYS A 169 -32.58 -11.81 20.28
CA LYS A 169 -33.40 -11.04 21.24
C LYS A 169 -34.89 -11.30 21.03
N LYS A 170 -35.39 -11.25 19.78
CA LYS A 170 -36.80 -11.54 19.47
C LYS A 170 -37.21 -12.96 19.86
N ASN A 171 -36.38 -13.95 19.54
CA ASN A 171 -36.64 -15.34 19.92
C ASN A 171 -36.69 -15.50 21.44
N MET A 172 -35.82 -14.81 22.18
CA MET A 172 -35.85 -14.82 23.65
C MET A 172 -37.14 -14.19 24.22
N GLU A 173 -37.61 -13.10 23.62
CA GLU A 173 -38.90 -12.49 24.01
C GLU A 173 -40.09 -13.40 23.71
N GLN A 174 -40.09 -14.09 22.56
CA GLN A 174 -41.10 -15.09 22.22
C GLN A 174 -41.10 -16.23 23.23
N VAL A 175 -39.93 -16.81 23.53
CA VAL A 175 -39.80 -17.90 24.53
C VAL A 175 -40.29 -17.45 25.90
N LYS A 176 -39.94 -16.23 26.36
CA LYS A 176 -40.45 -15.68 27.62
C LYS A 176 -41.97 -15.55 27.63
N THR A 177 -42.55 -15.12 26.52
CA THR A 177 -43.99 -14.95 26.37
C THR A 177 -44.70 -16.30 26.40
N GLU A 178 -44.22 -17.29 25.66
CA GLU A 178 -44.74 -18.66 25.67
C GLU A 178 -44.64 -19.28 27.06
N PHE A 179 -43.51 -19.14 27.74
CA PHE A 179 -43.35 -19.59 29.12
C PHE A 179 -44.38 -18.96 30.07
N SER A 180 -44.65 -17.66 29.92
CA SER A 180 -45.66 -16.97 30.73
C SER A 180 -47.06 -17.50 30.45
N GLN A 181 -47.40 -17.79 29.20
CA GLN A 181 -48.69 -18.39 28.83
C GLN A 181 -48.86 -19.80 29.42
N ILE A 182 -47.84 -20.64 29.29
CA ILE A 182 -47.83 -22.00 29.87
C ILE A 182 -48.04 -21.90 31.39
N ARG A 183 -47.33 -20.99 32.06
CA ARG A 183 -47.48 -20.77 33.51
C ARG A 183 -48.91 -20.37 33.88
N LYS A 184 -49.54 -19.45 33.14
CA LYS A 184 -50.95 -19.06 33.36
C LYS A 184 -51.92 -20.23 33.16
N ILE A 185 -51.67 -21.08 32.16
CA ILE A 185 -52.51 -22.26 31.91
C ILE A 185 -52.39 -23.24 33.10
N LEU A 186 -51.17 -23.52 33.56
CA LEU A 186 -50.92 -24.35 34.75
C LEU A 186 -51.65 -23.82 35.98
N GLU A 187 -51.51 -22.53 36.29
CA GLU A 187 -52.22 -21.90 37.41
C GLU A 187 -53.75 -22.01 37.27
N SER A 188 -54.28 -21.89 36.05
CA SER A 188 -55.72 -22.02 35.80
C SER A 188 -56.25 -23.46 35.93
N ILE A 189 -55.40 -24.47 35.69
CA ILE A 189 -55.74 -25.89 35.87
C ILE A 189 -55.73 -26.23 37.36
N GLU A 190 -54.70 -25.78 38.09
CA GLU A 190 -54.59 -25.99 39.53
C GLU A 190 -55.77 -25.37 40.29
N ALA A 191 -56.15 -24.13 39.95
CA ALA A 191 -57.33 -23.47 40.51
C ALA A 191 -58.67 -24.17 40.18
N ARG A 192 -58.71 -25.02 39.14
CA ARG A 192 -59.88 -25.84 38.80
C ARG A 192 -59.89 -27.19 39.52
N LEU A 193 -58.73 -27.68 39.95
CA LEU A 193 -58.59 -28.93 40.69
C LEU A 193 -58.92 -28.77 42.18
N ASP A 194 -58.68 -27.58 42.74
CA ASP A 194 -58.96 -27.22 44.14
C ASP A 194 -60.43 -26.85 44.43
N LYS A 195 -61.32 -26.96 43.44
CA LYS A 195 -62.76 -26.67 43.53
C LYS A 195 -63.60 -27.94 43.45
#